data_AF-A0A2D8KAE8-F1
#
_entry.id   AF-A0A2D8KAE8-F1
#
_cell.length_a   1.000
_cell.length_b   1.000
_cell.length_c   1.000
_cell.angle_alpha   90.00
_cell.angle_beta   90.00
_cell.angle_gamma   90.00
#
_symmetry.space_group_name_H-M   'P 1'
#
loop_
_entity.id
_entity.type
_entity.pdbx_description
1 polymer ?
#
loop_
_entity_poly.entity_id
_entity_poly.type
_entity_poly.pdbx_seq_one_letter_code
_entity_poly.pdbx_strand_id
1 'polypeptide(L)' 'MICEIDIKELRARRGWSRSEMAEYFGVDTSTVCRWENLGIPKRGATRKTLQREWAACLASGSVK' A
#
# COMPACT_ATOMS: atom_id res chain seq x y z
N MET A 1 8.74 -10.84 12.93
CA MET A 1 8.51 -11.23 11.52
C MET A 1 8.02 -9.98 10.79
N ILE A 2 8.85 -9.41 9.91
CA ILE A 2 8.51 -8.18 9.19
C ILE A 2 7.63 -8.64 8.03
N CYS A 3 6.31 -8.46 8.12
CA CYS A 3 5.44 -8.73 6.98
C CYS A 3 5.87 -7.81 5.85
N GLU A 4 6.40 -8.39 4.78
CA GLU A 4 6.71 -7.70 3.53
C GLU A 4 5.37 -7.35 2.89
N ILE A 5 5.02 -6.06 2.91
CA ILE A 5 3.79 -5.59 2.28
C ILE A 5 4.12 -5.35 0.82
N ASP A 6 3.48 -6.09 -0.07
CA ASP A 6 3.59 -5.85 -1.49
C ASP A 6 2.63 -4.72 -1.89
N ILE A 7 3.21 -3.56 -2.21
CA ILE A 7 2.49 -2.37 -2.63
C ILE A 7 1.81 -2.56 -3.98
N LYS A 8 2.43 -3.30 -4.91
CA LYS A 8 1.88 -3.53 -6.24
C LYS A 8 0.64 -4.41 -6.14
N GLU A 9 0.71 -5.45 -5.34
CA GLU A 9 -0.42 -6.34 -5.06
C GLU A 9 -1.53 -5.60 -4.31
N LEU A 10 -1.20 -4.75 -3.33
CA LEU A 10 -2.19 -3.94 -2.61
C LEU A 10 -2.96 -3.04 -3.59
N ARG A 11 -2.21 -2.38 -4.46
CA ARG A 11 -2.75 -1.49 -5.48
C ARG A 11 -3.63 -2.25 -6.47
N ALA A 12 -3.19 -3.43 -6.93
CA ALA A 12 -3.96 -4.29 -7.83
C ALA A 12 -5.27 -4.77 -7.21
N ARG A 13 -5.25 -5.25 -5.96
CA ARG A 13 -6.45 -5.72 -5.24
C ARG A 13 -7.47 -4.62 -4.97
N ARG A 14 -7.00 -3.38 -4.76
CA ARG A 14 -7.85 -2.21 -4.57
C ARG A 14 -8.29 -1.57 -5.89
N GLY A 15 -7.72 -1.99 -7.03
CA GLY A 15 -7.99 -1.38 -8.33
C GLY A 15 -7.45 0.05 -8.46
N TRP A 16 -6.50 0.46 -7.62
CA TRP A 16 -5.99 1.83 -7.60
C TRP A 16 -4.96 2.08 -8.71
N SER A 17 -5.00 3.25 -9.31
CA SER A 17 -3.84 3.84 -9.99
C SER A 17 -2.81 4.32 -8.97
N ARG A 18 -1.58 4.64 -9.41
CA ARG A 18 -0.56 5.19 -8.51
C ARG A 18 -0.99 6.53 -7.90
N SER A 19 -1.71 7.34 -8.68
CA SER A 19 -2.20 8.65 -8.26
C SER A 19 -3.34 8.52 -7.26
N GLU A 20 -4.30 7.61 -7.48
CA GLU A 20 -5.38 7.37 -6.49
C GLU A 20 -4.83 6.82 -5.18
N MET A 21 -3.84 5.92 -5.25
CA MET A 21 -3.16 5.46 -4.05
C MET A 21 -2.45 6.63 -3.35
N ALA A 22 -1.77 7.48 -4.11
CA ALA A 22 -1.08 8.65 -3.55
C ALA A 22 -2.06 9.60 -2.85
N GLU A 23 -3.19 9.92 -3.48
CA GLU A 23 -4.26 10.73 -2.91
C GLU A 23 -4.85 10.09 -1.64
N TYR A 24 -5.13 8.79 -1.67
CA TYR A 24 -5.67 8.06 -0.52
C TYR A 24 -4.73 8.10 0.69
N PHE A 25 -3.42 7.94 0.46
CA PHE A 25 -2.42 8.01 1.53
C PHE A 25 -1.95 9.44 1.84
N GLY A 26 -2.42 10.46 1.10
CA GLY A 26 -1.98 11.84 1.24
C GLY A 26 -0.49 12.04 0.95
N VAL A 27 0.08 11.24 0.05
CA VAL A 27 1.48 11.31 -0.37
C VAL A 27 1.59 11.70 -1.83
N ASP A 28 2.79 12.02 -2.29
CA ASP A 28 3.03 12.27 -3.70
C ASP A 28 3.08 10.97 -4.52
N THR A 29 2.73 11.03 -5.81
CA THR A 29 2.79 9.87 -6.72
C THR A 29 4.21 9.30 -6.83
N SER A 30 5.25 10.14 -6.75
CA SER A 30 6.65 9.70 -6.70
C SER A 30 6.98 8.91 -5.44
N THR A 31 6.29 9.17 -4.33
CA THR A 31 6.45 8.42 -3.07
C THR A 31 5.91 7.00 -3.22
N VAL A 32 4.76 6.83 -3.88
CA VAL A 32 4.20 5.52 -4.20
C VAL A 32 5.14 4.75 -5.13
N CYS A 33 5.66 5.40 -6.18
CA CYS A 33 6.66 4.81 -7.08
C CYS A 33 7.92 4.38 -6.31
N ARG A 34 8.37 5.18 -5.34
CA ARG A 34 9.50 4.84 -4.48
C ARG A 34 9.21 3.62 -3.62
N TRP A 35 8.00 3.49 -3.07
CA TRP A 35 7.61 2.31 -2.30
C TRP A 35 7.57 1.05 -3.16
N GLU A 36 7.09 1.14 -4.40
CA GLU A 36 7.03 0.02 -5.35
C GLU A 36 8.42 -0.47 -5.78
N ASN A 37 9.44 0.40 -5.81
CA ASN A 37 10.78 0.07 -6.31
C ASN A 37 11.84 -0.14 -5.20
N LEU A 38 11.83 0.70 -4.16
CA LEU A 38 12.82 0.67 -3.07
C LEU A 38 12.27 0.05 -1.78
N GLY A 39 10.97 -0.26 -1.77
CA GLY A 39 10.27 -0.74 -0.59
C GLY A 39 9.81 0.40 0.32
N ILE A 40 8.97 0.01 1.28
CA ILE A 40 8.33 0.93 2.22
C ILE A 40 9.34 1.29 3.32
N PRO A 41 9.38 2.55 3.81
CA PRO A 41 10.22 2.90 4.95
C PRO A 41 9.94 2.00 6.17
N LYS A 42 11.02 1.55 6.82
CA LYS A 42 10.96 0.58 7.93
C LYS A 42 10.26 1.13 9.19
N ARG A 43 10.13 2.45 9.33
CA ARG A 43 9.52 3.14 10.49
C ARG A 43 8.64 4.29 10.00
N GLY A 44 7.63 4.65 10.81
CA GLY A 44 6.74 5.78 10.55
C GLY A 44 5.25 5.40 10.56
N ALA A 45 4.39 6.42 10.58
CA ALA A 45 2.94 6.25 10.54
C ALA A 45 2.48 5.53 9.26
N THR A 46 3.09 5.88 8.13
CA THR A 46 2.82 5.29 6.80
C THR A 46 2.85 3.76 6.81
N ARG A 47 3.86 3.15 7.46
CA ARG A 47 3.96 1.69 7.54
C ARG A 47 2.78 1.09 8.28
N LYS A 48 2.34 1.70 9.39
CA LYS A 48 1.19 1.22 10.16
C LYS A 48 -0.10 1.34 9.35
N THR A 49 -0.28 2.43 8.61
CA THR A 49 -1.45 2.62 7.74
C THR A 49 -1.47 1.58 6.63
N LEU A 50 -0.34 1.38 5.94
CA LEU A 50 -0.20 0.33 4.91
C LEU A 50 -0.45 -1.07 5.46
N GLN A 51 0.03 -1.38 6.67
CA GLN A 51 -0.24 -2.67 7.32
C GLN A 51 -1.72 -2.87 7.60
N ARG A 52 -2.42 -1.83 8.06
CA ARG A 52 -3.88 -1.88 8.30
C ARG A 52 -4.63 -2.10 7.01
N GLU A 53 -4.29 -1.36 5.95
CA GLU A 53 -4.93 -1.50 4.65
C GLU A 53 -4.67 -2.87 4.02
N TRP A 54 -3.43 -3.36 4.11
CA TRP A 54 -3.06 -4.69 3.65
C TRP A 54 -3.83 -5.79 4.39
N ALA A 55 -3.89 -5.71 5.72
CA ALA A 55 -4.66 -6.64 6.54
C ALA A 55 -6.16 -6.57 6.22
N ALA A 56 -6.71 -5.37 6.05
CA ALA A 56 -8.11 -5.17 5.66
C ALA A 56 -8.40 -5.78 4.28
N CYS A 57 -7.49 -5.62 3.32
CA CYS A 57 -7.62 -6.20 1.98
C CYS A 57 -7.55 -7.73 1.97
N LEU A 58 -6.73 -8.32 2.85
CA LEU A 58 -6.66 -9.77 3.04
C LEU A 58 -7.90 -10.33 3.77
N ALA A 59 -8.40 -9.59 4.76
CA ALA A 59 -9.60 -9.95 5.50
C ALA A 59 -10.88 -9.79 4.66
N SER A 60 -10.91 -8.82 3.75
CA SER A 60 -12.03 -8.56 2.84
C SER A 60 -12.02 -9.46 1.60
N GLY A 61 -11.51 -10.69 1.71
CA GLY A 61 -11.48 -11.64 0.60
C GLY A 61 -12.84 -11.72 -0.09
N SER A 62 -12.83 -11.53 -1.41
CA SER A 62 -13.96 -11.70 -2.35
C SER A 62 -14.81 -10.45 -2.60
N VAL A 63 -14.44 -9.68 -3.64
CA VAL A 63 -15.43 -9.27 -4.64
C VAL A 63 -14.88 -9.74 -5.98
N LYS A 64 -15.56 -10.76 -6.52
CA LYS A 64 -15.41 -11.24 -7.89
C LYS A 64 -15.89 -10.17 -8.87
#